data_AF-A0A5S3RJJ3-F1
#
_entry.id   AF-A0A5S3RJJ3-F1
#
_cell.length_a   1.000
_cell.length_b   1.000
_cell.length_c   1.000
_cell.angle_alpha   90.00
_cell.angle_beta   90.00
_cell.angle_gamma   90.00
#
_symmetry.space_group_name_H-M   'P 1'
#
loop_
_entity.id
_entity.type
_entity.pdbx_description
1 polymer ?
#
loop_
_entity_poly.entity_id
_entity_poly.type
_entity_poly.pdbx_seq_one_letter_code
_entity_poly.pdbx_strand_id
1 'polypeptide(L)'
;VGRVSYTETLRMPNFADLNALQYWFDPLTEGATYGTGNGGNPDLQPTESKNYDTSLEWYFAESSSLYGAYFKREIEGLVVPGRKTVVREGDDGVTRPYVLSAPVNASNGELSGLELGLVYFP
;
A
#
# COMPACT_ATOMS: atom_id res chain seq x y z
N VAL A 1 7.91 -8.07 32.79
CA VAL A 1 8.81 -8.18 31.62
C VAL A 1 8.39 -7.12 30.61
N GLY A 2 9.33 -6.34 30.07
CA GLY A 2 9.04 -5.35 29.03
C GLY A 2 9.81 -5.66 27.75
N ARG A 3 9.22 -5.37 26.59
CA ARG A 3 9.87 -5.52 25.27
C ARG A 3 9.56 -4.30 24.41
N VAL A 4 10.55 -3.88 23.64
CA VAL A 4 10.43 -2.84 22.62
C VAL A 4 11.11 -3.36 21.35
N SER A 5 10.53 -3.08 20.19
CA SER A 5 11.15 -3.39 18.90
C SER A 5 10.91 -2.29 17.87
N TYR A 6 11.89 -2.14 16.98
CA TYR A 6 11.83 -1.33 15.77
C TYR A 6 12.21 -2.20 14.58
N THR A 7 11.47 -2.11 13.48
CA THR A 7 11.78 -2.88 12.27
C THR A 7 11.35 -2.14 11.02
N GLU A 8 12.17 -2.21 9.97
CA GLU A 8 11.82 -1.73 8.63
C GLU A 8 11.56 -2.94 7.74
N THR A 9 10.41 -2.91 7.06
CA THR A 9 9.98 -4.00 6.17
C THR A 9 9.79 -3.47 4.76
N LEU A 10 10.19 -4.26 3.78
CA LEU A 10 10.03 -3.96 2.37
C LEU A 10 9.18 -5.05 1.71
N ARG A 11 8.16 -4.64 0.97
CA ARG A 11 7.27 -5.52 0.21
C ARG A 11 7.32 -5.14 -1.27
N MET A 12 7.93 -6.02 -2.07
CA MET A 12 7.99 -5.84 -3.53
C MET A 12 6.59 -5.85 -4.15
N PRO A 13 6.37 -5.12 -5.26
CA PRO A 13 5.13 -5.20 -6.03
C PRO A 13 4.91 -6.62 -6.57
N ASN A 14 3.65 -6.96 -6.82
CA ASN A 14 3.33 -8.22 -7.47
C ASN A 14 3.86 -8.23 -8.92
N PHE A 15 4.39 -9.36 -9.37
CA PHE A 15 4.95 -9.48 -10.72
C PHE A 15 3.95 -9.16 -11.83
N ALA A 16 2.66 -9.52 -11.64
CA ALA A 16 1.61 -9.20 -12.60
C ALA A 16 1.38 -7.68 -12.73
N ASP A 17 1.55 -6.93 -11.65
CA ASP A 17 1.37 -5.48 -11.63
C ASP A 17 2.52 -4.74 -12.32
N LEU A 18 3.72 -5.35 -12.36
CA LEU A 18 4.90 -4.82 -13.05
C LEU A 18 4.89 -5.03 -14.57
N ASN A 19 3.83 -5.62 -15.12
CA ASN A 19 3.76 -5.87 -16.56
C ASN A 19 3.82 -4.55 -17.35
N ALA A 20 4.79 -4.44 -18.27
CA ALA A 20 4.94 -3.27 -19.14
C ALA A 20 3.86 -3.16 -20.23
N LEU A 21 3.09 -4.24 -20.45
CA LEU A 21 2.03 -4.25 -21.44
C LEU A 21 0.88 -3.32 -21.03
N GLN A 22 0.58 -2.36 -21.90
CA GLN A 22 -0.48 -1.37 -21.76
C GLN A 22 -1.29 -1.30 -23.05
N TYR A 23 -2.61 -1.32 -22.92
CA TYR A 23 -3.55 -1.11 -24.01
C TYR A 23 -4.07 0.32 -23.94
N TRP A 24 -4.18 0.95 -25.12
CA TRP A 24 -4.62 2.32 -25.26
C TRP A 24 -5.81 2.36 -26.22
N PHE A 25 -6.77 3.23 -25.91
CA PHE A 25 -8.00 3.37 -26.66
C PHE A 25 -8.21 4.85 -26.94
N ASP A 26 -8.11 5.19 -28.22
CA ASP A 26 -8.49 6.50 -28.73
C ASP A 26 -9.99 6.73 -28.46
N PRO A 27 -10.40 7.97 -28.13
CA PRO A 27 -11.80 8.22 -27.86
C PRO A 27 -12.62 8.13 -29.15
N LEU A 28 -13.78 7.48 -29.07
CA LEU A 28 -14.67 7.24 -30.21
C LEU A 28 -15.62 8.41 -30.50
N THR A 29 -15.66 9.41 -29.61
CA THR A 29 -16.56 10.56 -29.72
C THR A 29 -15.82 11.76 -30.29
N GLU A 30 -16.36 12.35 -31.35
CA GLU A 30 -15.86 13.60 -31.93
C GLU A 30 -15.87 14.73 -30.89
N GLY A 31 -14.74 15.41 -30.71
CA GLY A 31 -14.56 16.46 -29.69
C GLY A 31 -14.12 15.97 -28.30
N ALA A 32 -13.91 14.67 -28.10
CA ALA A 32 -13.35 14.14 -26.86
C ALA A 32 -11.90 14.61 -26.64
N THR A 33 -11.62 15.10 -25.42
CA THR A 33 -10.33 15.71 -25.08
C THR A 33 -9.30 14.74 -24.52
N TYR A 34 -9.69 13.48 -24.24
CA TYR A 34 -8.81 12.47 -23.67
C TYR A 34 -9.18 11.06 -24.15
N GLY A 35 -8.18 10.18 -24.21
CA GLY A 35 -8.38 8.74 -24.43
C GLY A 35 -8.26 7.94 -23.13
N THR A 36 -8.39 6.62 -23.20
CA THR A 36 -8.27 5.74 -22.03
C THR A 36 -7.23 4.66 -22.26
N GLY A 37 -6.81 4.00 -21.19
CA GLY A 37 -5.95 2.83 -21.29
C GLY A 37 -6.05 1.94 -20.07
N ASN A 38 -5.57 0.71 -20.19
CA ASN A 38 -5.42 -0.21 -19.07
C ASN A 38 -4.17 -1.07 -19.23
N GLY A 39 -3.55 -1.45 -18.13
CA GLY A 39 -2.36 -2.30 -18.14
C GLY A 39 -1.64 -2.35 -16.81
N GLY A 40 -0.43 -2.89 -16.82
CA GLY A 40 0.46 -2.85 -15.66
C GLY A 40 1.27 -1.56 -15.60
N ASN A 41 2.12 -1.49 -14.58
CA ASN A 41 2.99 -0.36 -14.29
C ASN A 41 4.39 -0.87 -13.89
N PRO A 42 5.36 -0.90 -14.82
CA PRO A 42 6.73 -1.35 -14.51
C PRO A 42 7.49 -0.39 -13.58
N ASP A 43 6.97 0.83 -13.39
CA ASP A 43 7.58 1.87 -12.55
C ASP A 43 7.18 1.77 -11.07
N LEU A 44 6.49 0.69 -10.67
CA LEU A 44 6.08 0.52 -9.27
C LEU A 44 7.29 0.38 -8.36
N GLN A 45 7.27 1.15 -7.28
CA GLN A 45 8.24 1.05 -6.20
C GLN A 45 7.75 0.06 -5.14
N PRO A 46 8.66 -0.54 -4.36
CA PRO A 46 8.27 -1.34 -3.19
C PRO A 46 7.43 -0.54 -2.21
N THR A 47 6.52 -1.22 -1.51
CA THR A 47 5.88 -0.67 -0.31
C THR A 47 6.84 -0.84 0.87
N GLU A 48 7.11 0.24 1.57
CA GLU A 48 7.97 0.24 2.77
C GLU A 48 7.12 0.42 4.02
N SER A 49 7.57 -0.13 5.15
CA SER A 49 6.94 0.17 6.43
C SER A 49 7.92 0.20 7.59
N LYS A 50 7.79 1.25 8.41
CA LYS A 50 8.46 1.39 9.71
C LYS A 50 7.52 0.90 10.80
N ASN A 51 8.00 -0.06 11.59
CA ASN A 51 7.22 -0.78 12.58
C ASN A 51 7.79 -0.49 13.96
N TYR A 52 6.93 -0.09 14.88
CA TYR A 52 7.23 0.16 16.29
C TYR A 52 6.32 -0.70 17.14
N ASP A 53 6.89 -1.47 18.07
CA ASP A 53 6.11 -2.27 19.02
C ASP A 53 6.67 -2.07 20.43
N THR A 54 5.77 -1.98 21.40
CA THR A 54 6.10 -1.90 22.82
C THR A 54 5.12 -2.75 23.59
N SER A 55 5.62 -3.63 24.45
CA SER A 55 4.78 -4.51 25.28
C SER A 55 5.27 -4.54 26.72
N LEU A 56 4.33 -4.63 27.66
CA LEU A 56 4.56 -4.83 29.07
C LEU A 56 3.73 -6.02 29.55
N GLU A 57 4.36 -6.89 30.31
CA GLU A 57 3.75 -8.06 30.93
C GLU A 57 4.07 -8.08 32.42
N TRP A 58 3.05 -8.25 33.24
CA TRP A 58 3.15 -8.27 34.69
C TRP A 58 2.53 -9.55 35.25
N TYR A 59 3.34 -10.32 35.97
CA TYR A 59 2.91 -11.52 36.68
C TYR A 59 2.67 -11.16 38.14
N PHE A 60 1.40 -11.17 38.55
CA PHE A 60 1.01 -10.84 39.93
C PHE A 60 0.80 -12.09 40.79
N ALA A 61 0.75 -13.28 40.18
CA ALA A 61 0.84 -14.57 40.84
C ALA A 61 1.59 -15.55 39.92
N GLU A 62 1.99 -16.72 40.44
CA GLU A 62 2.78 -17.72 39.70
C GLU A 62 2.11 -18.16 38.38
N SER A 63 0.77 -18.21 38.34
CA SER A 63 0.02 -18.54 37.14
C SER A 63 -0.79 -17.36 36.58
N SER A 64 -0.81 -16.19 37.23
CA SER A 64 -1.69 -15.08 36.84
C SER A 64 -0.91 -13.88 36.30
N SER A 65 -1.36 -13.33 35.16
CA SER A 65 -0.66 -12.28 34.42
C SER A 65 -1.60 -11.25 33.80
N LEU A 66 -1.16 -10.00 33.75
CA LEU A 66 -1.74 -8.93 32.96
C LEU A 66 -0.71 -8.48 31.92
N TYR A 67 -1.12 -8.29 30.68
CA TYR A 67 -0.26 -7.72 29.65
C TYR A 67 -0.95 -6.62 28.87
N GLY A 68 -0.13 -5.73 28.32
CA GLY A 68 -0.54 -4.73 27.36
C GLY A 68 0.52 -4.49 26.30
N ALA A 69 0.08 -4.19 25.08
CA ALA A 69 0.95 -3.85 23.97
C ALA A 69 0.40 -2.66 23.19
N TYR A 70 1.32 -1.88 22.62
CA TYR A 70 1.06 -0.84 21.65
C TYR A 70 1.87 -1.14 20.40
N PHE A 71 1.22 -1.04 19.24
CA PHE A 71 1.88 -1.16 17.95
C PHE A 71 1.59 0.08 17.10
N LYS A 72 2.58 0.46 16.29
CA LYS A 72 2.47 1.50 15.28
C LYS A 72 3.20 1.09 14.01
N ARG A 73 2.57 1.31 12.87
CA ARG A 73 3.05 0.97 11.54
C ARG A 73 2.88 2.18 10.65
N GLU A 74 3.97 2.73 10.16
CA GLU A 74 3.97 3.78 9.15
C GLU A 74 4.25 3.10 7.82
N ILE A 75 3.33 3.20 6.86
CA ILE A 75 3.36 2.52 5.57
C ILE A 75 3.50 3.57 4.48
N GLU A 76 4.48 3.39 3.60
CA GLU A 76 4.78 4.29 2.50
C GLU A 76 4.70 3.57 1.17
N GLY A 77 4.13 4.23 0.16
CA GLY A 77 4.11 3.73 -1.21
C GLY A 77 3.28 2.46 -1.39
N LEU A 78 2.14 2.35 -0.70
CA LEU A 78 1.23 1.21 -0.89
C LEU A 78 0.74 1.18 -2.35
N VAL A 79 0.96 0.03 -3.00
CA VAL A 79 0.48 -0.26 -4.34
C VAL A 79 -1.03 -0.54 -4.30
N VAL A 80 -1.81 0.29 -4.99
CA VAL A 80 -3.27 0.19 -5.09
C VAL A 80 -3.73 0.32 -6.55
N PRO A 81 -4.91 -0.21 -6.91
CA PRO A 81 -5.53 0.13 -8.19
C PRO A 81 -5.72 1.63 -8.30
N GLY A 82 -5.24 2.24 -9.38
CA GLY A 82 -5.38 3.67 -9.59
C GLY A 82 -5.38 4.07 -11.06
N ARG A 83 -5.20 5.36 -11.30
CA ARG A 83 -5.18 5.95 -12.63
C ARG A 83 -4.05 6.96 -12.72
N LYS A 84 -3.32 6.96 -13.84
CA LYS A 84 -2.33 7.99 -14.19
C LYS A 84 -2.63 8.60 -15.55
N THR A 85 -2.38 9.90 -15.70
CA THR A 85 -2.53 10.57 -16.98
C THR A 85 -1.21 10.54 -17.74
N VAL A 86 -1.25 10.09 -18.99
CA VAL A 86 -0.10 10.03 -19.89
C VAL A 86 -0.45 10.77 -21.17
N VAL A 87 0.37 11.72 -21.61
CA VAL A 87 0.17 12.39 -22.91
C VAL A 87 0.84 11.56 -23.99
N ARG A 88 0.08 11.17 -25.01
CA ARG A 88 0.59 10.41 -26.17
C ARG A 88 -0.15 10.81 -27.45
N GLU A 89 0.45 10.50 -28.57
CA GLU A 89 -0.22 10.51 -29.88
C GLU A 89 -1.12 9.26 -30.00
N GLY A 90 -2.38 9.48 -30.36
CA GLY A 90 -3.32 8.40 -30.69
C GLY A 90 -3.01 7.77 -32.05
N ASP A 91 -3.69 6.68 -32.37
CA ASP A 91 -3.57 6.02 -33.67
C ASP A 91 -4.19 6.89 -34.80
N ASP A 92 -5.04 7.85 -34.43
CA ASP A 92 -5.55 8.91 -35.32
C ASP A 92 -4.60 10.10 -35.52
N GLY A 93 -3.38 10.05 -34.97
CA GLY A 93 -2.36 11.09 -35.11
C GLY A 93 -2.56 12.33 -34.23
N VAL A 94 -3.54 12.33 -33.32
CA VAL A 94 -3.79 13.47 -32.41
C VAL A 94 -3.16 13.23 -31.04
N THR A 95 -2.26 14.14 -30.65
CA THR A 95 -1.66 14.15 -29.30
C THR A 95 -2.64 14.69 -28.26
N ARG A 96 -2.93 13.89 -27.23
CA ARG A 96 -3.86 14.24 -26.15
C ARG A 96 -3.55 13.48 -24.85
N PRO A 97 -4.12 13.87 -23.70
CA PRO A 97 -4.01 13.06 -22.48
C PRO A 97 -4.78 11.73 -22.59
N TYR A 98 -4.21 10.68 -22.01
CA TYR A 98 -4.85 9.38 -21.82
C TYR A 98 -4.89 9.04 -20.34
N VAL A 99 -6.05 8.58 -19.87
CA VAL A 99 -6.20 8.09 -18.50
C VAL A 99 -5.92 6.60 -18.48
N LEU A 100 -4.74 6.22 -18.02
CA LEU A 100 -4.32 4.84 -17.86
C LEU A 100 -4.79 4.31 -16.51
N SER A 101 -5.61 3.26 -16.52
CA SER A 101 -5.98 2.49 -15.33
C SER A 101 -4.91 1.41 -15.09
N ALA A 102 -4.08 1.60 -14.08
CA ALA A 102 -2.97 0.73 -13.71
C ALA A 102 -2.68 0.82 -12.20
N PRO A 103 -2.01 -0.17 -11.60
CA PRO A 103 -1.58 -0.07 -10.21
C PRO A 103 -0.61 1.10 -10.01
N VAL A 104 -0.69 1.80 -8.88
CA VAL A 104 0.14 2.97 -8.55
C VAL A 104 0.57 2.97 -7.08
N ASN A 105 1.76 3.51 -6.80
CA ASN A 105 2.19 3.84 -5.44
C ASN A 105 1.50 5.15 -5.01
N ALA A 106 0.36 5.06 -4.32
CA ALA A 106 -0.45 6.25 -4.03
C ALA A 106 -0.84 6.40 -2.56
N SER A 107 -0.76 5.35 -1.75
CA SER A 107 -1.26 5.39 -0.38
C SER A 107 -0.13 5.30 0.63
N ASN A 108 0.08 6.41 1.34
CA ASN A 108 0.78 6.40 2.62
C ASN A 108 -0.29 6.25 3.71
N GLY A 109 0.02 5.48 4.75
CA GLY A 109 -0.93 5.16 5.80
C GLY A 109 -0.27 4.91 7.14
N GLU A 110 -1.03 5.09 8.19
CA GLU A 110 -0.64 4.70 9.54
C GLU A 110 -1.62 3.65 10.06
N LEU A 111 -1.09 2.57 10.64
CA LEU A 111 -1.87 1.57 11.36
C LEU A 111 -1.31 1.46 12.78
N SER A 112 -2.11 1.81 13.78
CA SER A 112 -1.73 1.74 15.18
C SER A 112 -2.86 1.22 16.05
N GLY A 113 -2.51 0.68 17.22
CA GLY A 113 -3.48 0.06 18.11
C GLY A 113 -2.91 -0.36 19.45
N LEU A 114 -3.83 -0.74 20.35
CA LEU A 114 -3.53 -1.27 21.67
C LEU A 114 -4.12 -2.67 21.82
N GLU A 115 -3.37 -3.54 22.49
CA GLU A 115 -3.79 -4.89 22.85
C GLU A 115 -3.65 -5.06 24.36
N LEU A 116 -4.61 -5.73 25.00
CA LEU A 116 -4.62 -5.99 26.43
C LEU A 116 -5.06 -7.43 26.67
N GLY A 117 -4.52 -8.07 27.69
CA GLY A 117 -5.03 -9.37 28.12
C GLY A 117 -4.72 -9.70 29.56
N LEU A 118 -5.59 -10.53 30.14
CA LEU A 118 -5.54 -10.95 31.54
C LEU A 118 -5.70 -12.46 31.60
N VAL A 119 -4.85 -13.09 32.39
CA VAL A 119 -4.94 -14.48 32.78
C VAL A 119 -5.02 -14.52 34.30
N TYR A 120 -6.04 -15.17 34.82
CA TYR A 120 -6.28 -15.28 36.26
C TYR A 120 -6.59 -16.73 36.64
N PHE A 121 -5.82 -17.26 37.58
CA PHE A 121 -6.09 -18.55 38.20
C PHE A 121 -6.49 -18.35 39.67
N PRO A 122 -7.68 -18.84 40.08
CA PRO A 122 -8.18 -18.76 41.45
C PRO A 122 -7.53 -19.77 42.40
#